data_AF-A0A3B9PJH4-F1
#
_entry.id   AF-A0A3B9PJH4-F1
#
_cell.length_a   1.000
_cell.length_b   1.000
_cell.length_c   1.000
_cell.angle_alpha   90.00
_cell.angle_beta   90.00
_cell.angle_gamma   90.00
#
_symmetry.space_group_name_H-M   'P 1'
#
loop_
_entity.id
_entity.type
_entity.pdbx_description
1 polymer ?
#
loop_
_entity_poly.entity_id
_entity_poly.type
_entity_poly.pdbx_seq_one_letter_code
_entity_poly.pdbx_strand_id
1 'polypeptide(L)'
;RARLGVRLIPSKGGVRVGFHERRSSYIVDMRECPVLPPAISVMLPRLREMIAGLSIADRLPQVEIAVGDEVTVFVFRNLQPFSRADLKRLGAFAEAEGIQVWQQPNGPDSAMPLHPLDAPALAYTLPEFDVRMDFRPTDFTQVNVHINRLLIRRSMQLLDPRPG
;
A
#
# COMPACT_ATOMS: atom_id res chain seq x y z
N ARG A 1 -2.49 2.49 6.22
CA ARG A 1 -2.88 2.00 4.87
C ARG A 1 -3.24 3.19 3.98
N ALA A 2 -2.99 3.12 2.67
CA ALA A 2 -3.43 4.11 1.69
C ALA A 2 -3.85 3.43 0.37
N ARG A 3 -4.72 4.07 -0.41
CA ARG A 3 -5.05 3.66 -1.78
C ARG A 3 -4.86 4.87 -2.70
N LEU A 4 -3.92 4.74 -3.62
CA LEU A 4 -3.59 5.78 -4.60
C LEU A 4 -4.19 5.37 -5.95
N GLY A 5 -4.88 6.31 -6.59
CA GLY A 5 -5.25 6.17 -7.98
C GLY A 5 -4.04 6.38 -8.88
N VAL A 6 -4.05 5.69 -10.02
CA VAL A 6 -3.03 5.82 -11.07
C VAL A 6 -3.73 6.07 -12.40
N ARG A 7 -3.24 7.05 -13.15
CA ARG A 7 -3.81 7.38 -14.47
C ARG A 7 -2.73 7.87 -15.42
N LEU A 8 -2.62 7.23 -16.57
CA LEU A 8 -1.81 7.73 -17.68
C LEU A 8 -2.60 8.81 -18.43
N ILE A 9 -2.05 10.02 -18.52
CA ILE A 9 -2.61 11.14 -19.27
C ILE A 9 -1.53 11.67 -20.22
N PRO A 10 -1.39 11.12 -21.43
CA PRO A 10 -0.33 11.50 -22.36
C PRO A 10 -0.32 13.00 -22.67
N SER A 11 -1.51 13.61 -22.82
CA SER A 11 -1.67 15.05 -23.08
C SER A 11 -1.24 15.96 -21.92
N LYS A 12 -1.03 15.41 -20.71
CA LYS A 12 -0.66 16.17 -19.50
C LYS A 12 0.66 15.69 -18.89
N GLY A 13 1.56 15.14 -19.70
CA GLY A 13 2.92 14.83 -19.28
C GLY A 13 3.12 13.48 -18.58
N GLY A 14 2.25 12.50 -18.83
CA GLY A 14 2.50 11.10 -18.44
C GLY A 14 1.62 10.58 -17.31
N VAL A 15 2.21 9.81 -16.39
CA VAL A 15 1.49 9.13 -15.30
C VAL A 15 1.22 10.09 -14.15
N ARG A 16 0.01 10.04 -13.61
CA ARG A 16 -0.39 10.68 -12.34
C ARG A 16 -0.63 9.60 -11.30
N VAL A 17 -0.09 9.82 -10.10
CA VAL A 17 -0.32 8.96 -8.92
C VAL A 17 -0.75 9.86 -7.77
N GLY A 18 -1.86 9.53 -7.13
CA GLY A 18 -2.38 10.36 -6.04
C GLY A 18 -3.80 10.03 -5.63
N PHE A 19 -4.39 10.90 -4.83
CA PHE A 19 -5.80 10.79 -4.44
C PHE A 19 -6.72 11.46 -5.46
N HIS A 20 -7.96 10.97 -5.50
CA HIS A 20 -9.02 11.61 -6.24
C HIS A 20 -9.34 12.98 -5.64
N GLU A 21 -9.49 13.98 -6.50
CA GLU A 21 -10.11 15.24 -6.13
C GLU A 21 -11.52 14.99 -5.56
N ARG A 22 -11.95 15.88 -4.66
CA ARG A 22 -13.25 15.74 -4.00
C ARG A 22 -14.37 15.72 -5.06
N ARG A 23 -15.08 14.58 -5.14
CA ARG A 23 -16.16 14.33 -6.11
C ARG A 23 -15.72 14.37 -7.59
N SER A 24 -14.47 14.01 -7.90
CA SER A 24 -13.93 14.02 -9.26
C SER A 24 -13.14 12.75 -9.60
N SER A 25 -13.12 12.38 -10.88
CA SER A 25 -12.26 11.30 -11.39
C SER A 25 -10.82 11.75 -11.67
N TYR A 26 -10.53 13.03 -11.44
CA TYR A 26 -9.20 13.60 -11.61
C TYR A 26 -8.31 13.30 -10.40
N ILE A 27 -7.06 12.95 -10.68
CA ILE A 27 -6.05 12.63 -9.68
C ILE A 27 -5.21 13.87 -9.46
N VAL A 28 -5.12 14.31 -8.21
CA VAL A 28 -4.21 15.41 -7.83
C VAL A 28 -2.78 14.91 -8.01
N ASP A 29 -1.96 15.66 -8.75
CA ASP A 29 -0.53 15.38 -8.85
C ASP A 29 0.17 15.78 -7.55
N MET A 30 0.25 14.84 -6.62
CA MET A 30 0.81 15.09 -5.30
C MET A 30 2.31 14.82 -5.33
N ARG A 31 3.10 15.88 -5.17
CA ARG A 31 4.57 15.75 -4.95
C ARG A 31 4.90 15.31 -3.53
N GLU A 32 4.00 15.62 -2.60
CA GLU A 32 4.04 15.23 -1.21
C GLU A 32 2.60 15.05 -0.71
N CYS A 33 2.41 14.21 0.30
CA CYS A 33 1.11 13.95 0.88
C CYS A 33 1.23 13.87 2.41
N PRO A 34 0.94 14.97 3.14
CA PRO A 34 1.17 15.06 4.59
C PRO A 34 0.27 14.12 5.40
N VAL A 35 -0.77 13.54 4.79
CA VAL A 35 -1.63 12.53 5.44
C VAL A 35 -1.07 11.10 5.31
N LEU A 36 -0.08 10.88 4.44
CA LEU A 36 0.66 9.62 4.39
C LEU A 36 1.81 9.64 5.41
N PRO A 37 2.23 8.47 5.92
CA PRO A 37 3.49 8.37 6.64
C PRO A 37 4.63 9.02 5.83
N PRO A 38 5.52 9.82 6.46
CA PRO A 38 6.57 10.56 5.76
C PRO A 38 7.43 9.68 4.84
N ALA A 39 7.76 8.47 5.29
CA ALA A 39 8.51 7.48 4.52
C ALA A 39 7.84 7.11 3.19
N ILE A 40 6.50 7.05 3.15
CA ILE A 40 5.75 6.77 1.92
C ILE A 40 5.63 8.04 1.06
N SER A 41 5.40 9.19 1.69
CA SER A 41 5.25 10.46 0.97
C SER A 41 6.48 10.78 0.11
N VAL A 42 7.69 10.53 0.62
CA VAL A 42 8.94 10.76 -0.12
C VAL A 42 9.16 9.79 -1.27
N MET A 43 8.47 8.64 -1.30
CA MET A 43 8.54 7.65 -2.38
C MET A 43 7.67 8.01 -3.59
N LEU A 44 6.68 8.90 -3.42
CA LEU A 44 5.67 9.19 -4.45
C LEU A 44 6.26 9.61 -5.82
N PRO A 45 7.29 10.49 -5.90
CA PRO A 45 7.88 10.84 -7.20
C PRO A 45 8.53 9.64 -7.90
N ARG A 46 9.26 8.80 -7.16
CA ARG A 46 9.95 7.62 -7.68
C ARG A 46 8.97 6.52 -8.08
N LEU A 47 7.91 6.34 -7.29
CA LEU A 47 6.78 5.47 -7.62
C LEU A 47 6.15 5.87 -8.97
N ARG A 48 5.92 7.18 -9.18
CA ARG A 48 5.35 7.70 -10.43
C ARG A 48 6.26 7.41 -11.63
N GLU A 49 7.56 7.66 -11.49
CA GLU A 49 8.55 7.39 -12.55
C GLU A 49 8.64 5.90 -12.87
N MET A 50 8.63 5.05 -11.84
CA MET A 50 8.64 3.60 -11.99
C MET A 50 7.40 3.13 -12.77
N ILE A 51 6.20 3.57 -12.38
CA ILE A 51 4.95 3.20 -13.07
C ILE A 51 4.96 3.70 -14.51
N ALA A 52 5.46 4.91 -14.78
CA ALA A 52 5.55 5.44 -16.14
C ALA A 52 6.45 4.60 -17.06
N GLY A 53 7.40 3.86 -16.50
CA GLY A 53 8.28 2.93 -17.23
C GLY A 53 7.73 1.52 -17.41
N LEU A 54 6.51 1.22 -16.95
CA LEU A 54 5.86 -0.08 -17.15
C LEU A 54 5.19 -0.15 -18.51
N SER A 55 5.26 -1.30 -19.18
CA SER A 55 4.59 -1.47 -20.49
C SER A 55 3.06 -1.43 -20.39
N ILE A 56 2.51 -1.57 -19.18
CA ILE A 56 1.07 -1.58 -18.89
C ILE A 56 0.63 -0.39 -18.02
N ALA A 57 1.34 0.75 -18.07
CA ALA A 57 1.07 1.92 -17.24
C ALA A 57 -0.37 2.46 -17.37
N ASP A 58 -1.03 2.27 -18.51
CA ASP A 58 -2.43 2.62 -18.77
C ASP A 58 -3.44 1.58 -18.23
N ARG A 59 -2.96 0.40 -17.82
CA ARG A 59 -3.74 -0.74 -17.29
C ARG A 59 -3.44 -1.04 -15.83
N LEU A 60 -2.89 -0.08 -15.11
CA LEU A 60 -2.60 -0.15 -13.68
C LEU A 60 -3.40 0.96 -12.98
N PRO A 61 -4.68 0.76 -12.64
CA PRO A 61 -5.56 1.84 -12.15
C PRO A 61 -5.26 2.31 -10.71
N GLN A 62 -4.58 1.51 -9.91
CA GLN A 62 -4.35 1.84 -8.50
C GLN A 62 -3.15 1.12 -7.89
N VAL A 63 -2.61 1.72 -6.83
CA VAL A 63 -1.64 1.12 -5.92
C VAL A 63 -2.18 1.20 -4.50
N GLU A 64 -2.26 0.07 -3.81
CA GLU A 64 -2.60 0.02 -2.39
C GLU A 64 -1.33 -0.15 -1.55
N ILE A 65 -1.26 0.56 -0.42
CA ILE A 65 -0.11 0.55 0.47
C ILE A 65 -0.57 0.08 1.84
N ALA A 66 -0.02 -1.04 2.29
CA ALA A 66 -0.20 -1.58 3.62
C ALA A 66 1.11 -1.45 4.40
N VAL A 67 1.03 -1.01 5.65
CA VAL A 67 2.19 -0.82 6.53
C VAL A 67 1.98 -1.74 7.72
N GLY A 68 2.88 -2.69 7.89
CA GLY A 68 2.99 -3.51 9.10
C GLY A 68 4.14 -2.99 9.97
N ASP A 69 4.36 -3.68 11.09
CA ASP A 69 5.42 -3.32 12.04
C ASP A 69 6.83 -3.53 11.44
N GLU A 70 7.00 -4.54 10.56
CA GLU A 70 8.31 -4.92 10.00
C GLU A 70 8.45 -4.67 8.49
N VAL A 71 7.33 -4.62 7.75
CA VAL A 71 7.33 -4.55 6.29
C VAL A 71 6.28 -3.55 5.79
N THR A 72 6.63 -2.84 4.71
CA THR A 72 5.66 -2.06 3.92
C THR A 72 5.39 -2.78 2.61
N VAL A 73 4.12 -2.99 2.29
CA VAL A 73 3.66 -3.72 1.11
C VAL A 73 2.94 -2.79 0.14
N PHE A 74 3.36 -2.80 -1.12
CA PHE A 74 2.70 -2.10 -2.22
C PHE A 74 2.03 -3.13 -3.13
N VAL A 75 0.70 -3.06 -3.22
CA VAL A 75 -0.11 -3.91 -4.10
C VAL A 75 -0.46 -3.14 -5.36
N PHE A 76 0.05 -3.59 -6.49
CA PHE A 76 -0.25 -3.01 -7.80
C PHE A 76 -1.44 -3.74 -8.41
N ARG A 77 -2.55 -3.02 -8.63
CA ARG A 77 -3.70 -3.57 -9.35
C ARG A 77 -3.38 -3.57 -10.83
N ASN A 78 -3.05 -4.73 -11.39
CA ASN A 78 -2.67 -4.87 -12.78
C ASN A 78 -3.81 -5.51 -13.60
N LEU A 79 -4.37 -4.79 -14.57
CA LEU A 79 -5.43 -5.33 -15.42
C LEU A 79 -4.89 -6.16 -16.61
N GLN A 80 -3.57 -6.22 -16.73
CA GLN A 80 -2.83 -7.06 -17.67
C GLN A 80 -1.62 -7.70 -16.97
N PRO A 81 -1.10 -8.82 -17.48
CA PRO A 81 0.12 -9.42 -16.94
C PRO A 81 1.32 -8.48 -17.11
N PHE A 82 2.21 -8.47 -16.11
CA PHE A 82 3.49 -7.79 -16.22
C PHE A 82 4.42 -8.54 -17.18
N SER A 83 5.14 -7.79 -18.01
CA SER A 83 6.23 -8.34 -18.81
C SER A 83 7.45 -8.67 -17.95
N ARG A 84 8.42 -9.42 -18.49
CA ARG A 84 9.70 -9.67 -17.79
C ARG A 84 10.44 -8.37 -17.46
N ALA A 85 10.36 -7.36 -18.34
CA ALA A 85 10.97 -6.06 -18.11
C ALA A 85 10.29 -5.30 -16.97
N ASP A 86 8.95 -5.38 -16.89
CA ASP A 86 8.18 -4.78 -15.79
C ASP A 86 8.51 -5.42 -14.46
N LEU A 87 8.57 -6.76 -14.40
CA LEU A 87 8.93 -7.49 -13.18
C LEU A 87 10.33 -7.10 -12.68
N LYS A 88 11.30 -6.94 -13.58
CA LYS A 88 12.65 -6.46 -13.22
C LYS A 88 12.60 -5.03 -12.66
N ARG A 89 11.80 -4.14 -13.25
CA ARG A 89 11.64 -2.76 -12.80
C ARG A 89 10.98 -2.70 -11.42
N LEU A 90 9.92 -3.48 -11.22
CA LEU A 90 9.22 -3.61 -9.94
C LEU A 90 10.14 -4.17 -8.85
N GLY A 91 10.92 -5.20 -9.15
CA GLY A 91 11.90 -5.78 -8.22
C GLY A 91 12.96 -4.77 -7.80
N ALA A 92 13.56 -4.07 -8.78
CA ALA A 92 14.56 -3.02 -8.50
C ALA A 92 13.99 -1.87 -7.65
N PHE A 93 12.73 -1.50 -7.87
CA PHE A 93 12.04 -0.51 -7.04
C PHE A 93 11.81 -1.03 -5.61
N ALA A 94 11.42 -2.30 -5.46
CA ALA A 94 11.22 -2.91 -4.15
C ALA A 94 12.50 -2.90 -3.31
N GLU A 95 13.63 -3.27 -3.93
CA GLU A 95 14.95 -3.27 -3.31
C GLU A 95 15.41 -1.86 -2.95
N ALA A 96 15.25 -0.90 -3.86
CA ALA A 96 15.69 0.48 -3.64
C ALA A 96 14.92 1.18 -2.52
N GLU A 97 13.62 0.88 -2.36
CA GLU A 97 12.76 1.51 -1.34
C GLU A 97 12.61 0.67 -0.06
N GLY A 98 13.15 -0.56 -0.02
CA GLY A 98 13.00 -1.47 1.11
C GLY A 98 11.55 -1.90 1.35
N ILE A 99 10.79 -2.16 0.29
CA ILE A 99 9.38 -2.56 0.36
C ILE A 99 9.15 -3.95 -0.24
N GLN A 100 7.98 -4.52 0.01
CA GLN A 100 7.51 -5.70 -0.71
C GLN A 100 6.47 -5.31 -1.76
N VAL A 101 6.67 -5.78 -2.99
CA VAL A 101 5.76 -5.60 -4.11
C VAL A 101 4.86 -6.82 -4.24
N TRP A 102 3.57 -6.55 -4.41
CA TRP A 102 2.52 -7.53 -4.70
C TRP A 102 1.81 -7.14 -6.00
N GLN A 103 1.27 -8.14 -6.70
CA GLN A 103 0.36 -7.94 -7.81
C GLN A 103 -1.06 -8.31 -7.42
N GLN A 104 -2.04 -7.73 -8.10
CA GLN A 104 -3.46 -8.05 -7.94
C GLN A 104 -4.15 -8.03 -9.32
N PRO A 105 -4.19 -9.17 -10.03
CA PRO A 105 -4.80 -9.24 -11.36
C PRO A 105 -6.33 -9.15 -11.34
N ASN A 106 -6.98 -9.68 -10.31
CA ASN A 106 -8.43 -9.80 -10.18
C ASN A 106 -8.92 -9.19 -8.86
N GLY A 107 -9.99 -9.73 -8.25
CA GLY A 107 -10.51 -9.29 -6.95
C GLY A 107 -9.46 -9.29 -5.81
N PRO A 108 -9.82 -8.80 -4.62
CA PRO A 108 -8.92 -8.74 -3.45
C PRO A 108 -8.13 -10.03 -3.20
N ASP A 109 -8.78 -11.19 -3.31
CA ASP A 109 -8.17 -12.49 -3.02
C ASP A 109 -7.06 -12.91 -3.99
N SER A 110 -7.00 -12.26 -5.16
CA SER A 110 -5.94 -12.50 -6.14
C SER A 110 -4.61 -11.81 -5.81
N ALA A 111 -4.58 -10.98 -4.76
CA ALA A 111 -3.36 -10.32 -4.33
C ALA A 111 -2.32 -11.35 -3.90
N MET A 112 -1.13 -11.31 -4.52
CA MET A 112 -0.03 -12.24 -4.26
C MET A 112 1.34 -11.53 -4.33
N PRO A 113 2.33 -11.99 -3.55
CA PRO A 113 3.66 -11.39 -3.53
C PRO A 113 4.38 -11.58 -4.88
N LEU A 114 5.16 -10.57 -5.27
CA LEU A 114 6.06 -10.60 -6.43
C LEU A 114 7.53 -10.57 -6.01
N HIS A 115 7.92 -9.60 -5.17
CA HIS A 115 9.33 -9.41 -4.77
C HIS A 115 9.45 -8.50 -3.53
N PRO A 116 10.36 -8.78 -2.58
CA PRO A 116 10.99 -10.08 -2.37
C PRO A 116 9.96 -11.11 -1.85
N LEU A 117 10.20 -12.39 -2.12
CA LEU A 117 9.29 -13.48 -1.74
C LEU A 117 9.49 -13.95 -0.30
N ASP A 118 10.66 -13.68 0.28
CA ASP A 118 11.09 -14.02 1.63
C ASP A 118 10.89 -12.86 2.63
N ALA A 119 10.09 -11.85 2.26
CA ALA A 119 9.77 -10.76 3.18
C ALA A 119 8.93 -11.25 4.38
N PRO A 120 9.05 -10.61 5.56
CA PRO A 120 8.17 -10.86 6.69
C PRO A 120 6.69 -10.69 6.33
N ALA A 121 5.82 -11.42 7.03
CA ALA A 121 4.38 -11.20 6.90
C ALA A 121 3.97 -9.83 7.46
N LEU A 122 2.96 -9.22 6.85
CA LEU A 122 2.29 -8.06 7.43
C LEU A 122 1.65 -8.46 8.76
N ALA A 123 2.04 -7.75 9.80
CA ALA A 123 1.48 -7.92 11.14
C ALA A 123 1.42 -6.59 11.85
N TYR A 124 0.48 -6.48 12.79
CA TYR A 124 0.51 -5.44 13.81
C TYR A 124 0.42 -6.08 15.19
N THR A 125 1.13 -5.47 16.12
CA THR A 125 1.19 -5.93 17.51
C THR A 125 0.33 -5.05 18.43
N LEU A 126 -0.16 -5.66 19.49
CA LEU A 126 -0.77 -5.01 20.65
C LEU A 126 0.03 -5.44 21.90
N PRO A 127 1.18 -4.80 22.17
CA PRO A 127 2.11 -5.26 23.21
C PRO A 127 1.49 -5.36 24.61
N GLU A 128 0.54 -4.48 24.94
CA GLU A 128 -0.17 -4.49 26.23
C GLU A 128 -0.98 -5.76 26.48
N PHE A 129 -1.33 -6.48 25.43
CA PHE A 129 -2.15 -7.68 25.48
C PHE A 129 -1.38 -8.92 25.01
N ASP A 130 -0.08 -8.78 24.70
CA ASP A 130 0.75 -9.84 24.11
C ASP A 130 0.12 -10.49 22.86
N VAL A 131 -0.47 -9.66 22.00
CA VAL A 131 -1.16 -10.11 20.78
C VAL A 131 -0.39 -9.66 19.54
N ARG A 132 -0.17 -10.61 18.62
CA ARG A 132 0.24 -10.36 17.23
C ARG A 132 -0.88 -10.81 16.29
N MET A 133 -1.25 -9.93 15.36
CA MET A 133 -2.27 -10.24 14.35
C MET A 133 -1.67 -10.07 12.96
N ASP A 134 -1.49 -11.19 12.26
CA ASP A 134 -1.08 -11.20 10.87
C ASP A 134 -2.27 -10.84 9.97
N PHE A 135 -2.01 -10.15 8.86
CA PHE A 135 -3.04 -9.74 7.92
C PHE A 135 -2.53 -9.69 6.49
N ARG A 136 -3.42 -9.86 5.51
CA ARG A 136 -3.10 -9.64 4.09
C ARG A 136 -3.20 -8.15 3.77
N PRO A 137 -2.46 -7.64 2.78
CA PRO A 137 -2.53 -6.21 2.44
C PRO A 137 -3.93 -5.75 1.97
N THR A 138 -4.77 -6.69 1.55
CA THR A 138 -6.16 -6.46 1.14
C THR A 138 -7.18 -6.52 2.27
N ASP A 139 -6.80 -7.08 3.43
CA ASP A 139 -7.70 -7.23 4.57
C ASP A 139 -8.07 -5.86 5.15
N PHE A 140 -9.21 -5.82 5.83
CA PHE A 140 -9.59 -4.62 6.56
C PHE A 140 -8.73 -4.50 7.82
N THR A 141 -7.97 -3.42 7.92
CA THR A 141 -7.21 -3.03 9.10
C THR A 141 -7.50 -1.57 9.44
N GLN A 142 -7.36 -1.23 10.72
CA GLN A 142 -7.49 0.15 11.17
C GLN A 142 -6.36 1.00 10.60
N VAL A 143 -6.70 2.11 9.95
CA VAL A 143 -5.73 2.94 9.22
C VAL A 143 -4.73 3.62 10.15
N ASN A 144 -5.17 4.02 11.35
CA ASN A 144 -4.34 4.67 12.37
C ASN A 144 -4.11 3.71 13.54
N VAL A 145 -2.96 3.04 13.53
CA VAL A 145 -2.60 2.02 14.54
C VAL A 145 -2.50 2.62 15.94
N HIS A 146 -1.99 3.86 16.07
CA HIS A 146 -1.87 4.52 17.37
C HIS A 146 -3.23 4.77 18.02
N ILE A 147 -4.17 5.34 17.25
CA ILE A 147 -5.55 5.56 17.72
C ILE A 147 -6.23 4.23 18.01
N ASN A 148 -6.04 3.21 17.17
CA ASN A 148 -6.61 1.88 17.41
C ASN A 148 -6.13 1.28 18.74
N ARG A 149 -4.83 1.37 19.06
CA ARG A 149 -4.29 0.91 20.34
C ARG A 149 -4.93 1.63 21.53
N LEU A 150 -5.10 2.95 21.43
CA LEU A 150 -5.79 3.73 22.48
C LEU A 150 -7.26 3.31 22.65
N LEU A 151 -7.97 3.07 21.54
CA LEU A 151 -9.36 2.62 21.57
C LEU A 151 -9.48 1.23 22.20
N ILE A 152 -8.61 0.28 21.83
CA ILE A 152 -8.61 -1.07 22.41
C ILE A 152 -8.34 -1.00 23.92
N ARG A 153 -7.30 -0.26 24.34
CA ARG A 153 -6.99 -0.05 25.75
C ARG A 153 -8.20 0.51 26.51
N ARG A 154 -8.84 1.54 25.96
CA ARG A 154 -10.00 2.17 26.60
C ARG A 154 -11.19 1.22 26.68
N SER A 155 -11.46 0.44 25.62
CA SER A 155 -12.53 -0.55 25.60
C SER A 155 -12.32 -1.62 26.67
N MET A 156 -11.08 -2.14 26.82
CA MET A 156 -10.76 -3.13 27.83
C MET A 156 -10.93 -2.58 29.26
N GLN A 157 -10.51 -1.33 29.49
CA GLN A 157 -10.73 -0.65 30.78
C GLN A 157 -12.22 -0.48 31.11
N LEU A 158 -13.05 -0.15 30.11
CA LEU A 158 -14.49 0.04 30.31
C LEU A 158 -15.24 -1.27 30.51
N LEU A 159 -14.78 -2.34 29.84
CA LEU A 159 -15.40 -3.66 29.95
C LEU A 159 -15.07 -4.34 31.29
N ASP A 160 -13.91 -4.03 31.88
CA ASP A 160 -13.39 -4.63 33.11
C ASP A 160 -13.51 -6.18 33.11
N PRO A 161 -12.94 -6.87 32.09
CA PRO A 161 -13.08 -8.30 31.98
C PRO A 161 -12.36 -9.00 33.14
N ARG A 162 -13.09 -9.88 33.83
CA ARG A 162 -12.54 -10.70 34.91
C ARG A 162 -11.86 -11.95 34.34
N PRO A 163 -10.88 -12.54 35.06
CA PRO A 163 -10.33 -13.85 34.71
C PRO A 163 -11.45 -14.88 34.54
N GLY A 164 -11.36 -15.67 33.47
CA GLY A 164 -12.24 -16.81 33.20
C GLY A 164 -11.80 -18.06 33.92
#